data_AF-A0A849PKQ1-F1
#
_entry.id   AF-A0A849PKQ1-F1
#
_cell.length_a   1.000
_cell.length_b   1.000
_cell.length_c   1.000
_cell.angle_alpha   90.00
_cell.angle_beta   90.00
_cell.angle_gamma   90.00
#
_symmetry.space_group_name_H-M   'P 1'
#
loop_
_entity.id
_entity.type
_entity.pdbx_description
1 polymer ?
#
loop_
_entity_poly.entity_id
_entity_poly.type
_entity_poly.pdbx_seq_one_letter_code
_entity_poly.pdbx_strand_id
1 'polypeptide(L)'
;SGYGVEFQENEPWGGIVGISGIMLAMSEARGIDAACLMGITSGYLVDPKSSQAVLRVLSQALGIEVDTQALDEHAAEMEKVVAKLQEMQQMQESMNRGDEDLRYIG
;
A
#
# COMPACT_ATOMS: atom_id res chain seq x y z
N SER A 1 14.04 -18.09 4.87
CA SER A 1 12.97 -18.03 5.89
C SER A 1 11.65 -18.41 5.21
N GLY A 2 10.75 -19.11 5.89
CA GLY A 2 9.51 -19.64 5.29
C GLY A 2 8.41 -18.61 4.99
N TYR A 3 8.75 -17.32 4.96
CA TYR A 3 7.81 -16.20 4.83
C TYR A 3 7.98 -15.42 3.52
N GLY A 4 8.72 -15.96 2.54
CA GLY A 4 8.92 -15.31 1.23
C GLY A 4 9.80 -14.06 1.25
N VAL A 5 10.78 -13.99 2.16
CA VAL A 5 11.72 -12.86 2.25
C VAL A 5 12.86 -13.05 1.24
N GLU A 6 12.99 -12.09 0.33
CA GLU A 6 14.12 -11.98 -0.60
C GLU A 6 14.99 -10.78 -0.20
N PHE A 7 16.30 -10.98 -0.11
CA PHE A 7 17.25 -9.90 0.14
C PHE A 7 17.87 -9.47 -1.19
N GLN A 8 17.70 -8.21 -1.57
CA GLN A 8 18.33 -7.65 -2.76
C GLN A 8 19.56 -6.83 -2.36
N GLU A 9 20.75 -7.25 -2.81
CA GLU A 9 22.03 -6.61 -2.44
C GLU A 9 22.27 -5.24 -3.12
N ASN A 10 21.52 -4.92 -4.18
CA ASN A 10 21.80 -3.78 -5.07
C ASN A 10 20.74 -2.66 -5.04
N GLU A 11 19.74 -2.72 -4.16
CA GLU A 11 18.78 -1.62 -4.02
C GLU A 11 19.30 -0.56 -3.04
N PRO A 12 19.09 0.75 -3.31
CA PRO A 12 19.42 1.80 -2.35
C PRO A 12 18.62 1.57 -1.06
N TRP A 13 19.32 1.50 0.06
CA TRP A 13 18.67 1.33 1.36
C TRP A 13 17.76 2.52 1.67
N GLY A 14 16.44 2.28 1.64
CA GLY A 14 15.45 3.20 2.18
C GLY A 14 15.48 3.20 3.71
N GLY A 15 15.15 4.33 4.33
CA GLY A 15 15.02 4.43 5.78
C GLY A 15 13.59 4.16 6.26
N ILE A 16 13.44 3.51 7.43
CA ILE A 16 12.15 3.43 8.13
C ILE A 16 12.00 4.70 8.97
N VAL A 17 11.06 5.56 8.59
CA VAL A 17 10.85 6.87 9.23
C VAL A 17 9.70 6.78 10.24
N GLY A 18 9.82 7.53 11.34
CA GLY A 18 8.77 7.65 12.37
C GLY A 18 8.89 6.63 13.48
N ILE A 19 7.77 6.34 14.16
CA ILE A 19 7.76 5.47 15.35
C ILE A 19 8.26 4.06 15.04
N SER A 20 7.96 3.53 13.86
CA SER A 20 8.41 2.20 13.43
C SER A 20 9.94 2.07 13.42
N GLY A 21 10.65 3.09 12.93
CA GLY A 21 12.12 3.08 12.94
C GLY A 21 12.70 3.29 14.34
N ILE A 22 12.12 4.21 15.12
CA ILE A 22 12.55 4.50 16.49
C ILE A 22 12.39 3.27 17.38
N MET A 23 11.28 2.52 17.26
CA MET A 23 11.07 1.32 18.06
C MET A 23 12.09 0.22 17.76
N LEU A 24 12.49 0.04 16.50
CA LEU A 24 13.56 -0.92 16.14
C LEU A 24 14.91 -0.51 16.74
N ALA A 25 15.27 0.77 16.67
CA ALA A 25 16.52 1.25 17.27
C ALA A 25 16.50 1.11 18.81
N MET A 26 15.35 1.38 19.44
CA MET A 26 15.20 1.24 20.89
C MET A 26 15.16 -0.22 21.35
N SER A 27 14.64 -1.15 20.54
CA SER A 27 14.61 -2.57 20.88
C SER A 27 16.03 -3.15 20.89
N GLU A 28 16.86 -2.77 19.91
CA GLU A 28 18.27 -3.16 19.85
C GLU A 28 19.03 -2.70 21.10
N ALA A 29 18.87 -1.43 21.49
CA ALA A 29 19.48 -0.87 22.70
C ALA A 29 19.06 -1.59 24.01
N ARG A 30 17.95 -2.34 23.98
CA ARG A 30 17.40 -3.10 25.12
C ARG A 30 17.59 -4.60 24.99
N GLY A 31 18.23 -5.09 23.93
CA GLY A 31 18.36 -6.52 23.65
C GLY A 31 17.02 -7.23 23.41
N ILE A 32 16.05 -6.52 22.82
CA ILE A 32 14.73 -7.06 22.46
C ILE A 32 14.72 -7.38 20.98
N ASP A 33 14.41 -8.64 20.64
CA ASP A 33 14.19 -9.05 19.25
C ASP A 33 12.99 -8.30 18.66
N ALA A 34 13.20 -7.62 17.54
CA ALA A 34 12.16 -6.85 16.86
C ALA A 34 12.29 -6.94 15.35
N ALA A 35 11.15 -6.79 14.67
CA ALA A 35 11.06 -6.69 13.23
C ALA A 35 9.98 -5.67 12.86
N CYS A 36 10.11 -5.06 11.68
CA CYS A 36 9.09 -4.18 11.11
C CYS A 36 8.57 -4.80 9.82
N LEU A 37 7.25 -4.99 9.75
CA LEU A 37 6.56 -5.45 8.55
C LEU A 37 5.94 -4.24 7.87
N MET A 38 6.27 -4.01 6.60
CA MET A 38 5.75 -2.90 5.82
C MET A 38 5.11 -3.42 4.54
N GLY A 39 3.93 -2.90 4.23
CA GLY A 39 3.25 -3.14 2.97
C GLY A 39 3.58 -2.02 1.98
N ILE A 40 3.88 -2.38 0.73
CA ILE A 40 4.01 -1.41 -0.36
C ILE A 40 2.61 -0.86 -0.66
N THR A 41 2.50 0.46 -0.83
CA THR A 41 1.25 1.15 -1.15
C THR A 41 1.53 2.34 -2.08
N SER A 42 0.50 2.87 -2.74
CA SER A 42 0.61 4.09 -3.54
C SER A 42 0.89 5.33 -2.68
N GLY A 43 0.52 5.29 -1.40
CA GLY A 43 0.67 6.41 -0.46
C GLY A 43 -0.37 7.53 -0.60
N TYR A 44 -1.23 7.48 -1.62
CA TYR A 44 -2.25 8.50 -1.89
C TYR A 44 -3.67 8.09 -1.49
N LEU A 45 -3.92 6.78 -1.42
CA LEU A 45 -5.21 6.21 -1.04
C LEU A 45 -5.00 5.19 0.08
N VAL A 46 -6.06 4.96 0.85
CA VAL A 46 -6.10 3.83 1.78
C VAL A 46 -6.02 2.54 0.96
N ASP A 47 -5.14 1.63 1.39
CA ASP A 47 -4.86 0.37 0.69
C ASP A 47 -5.14 -0.85 1.59
N PRO A 48 -6.37 -1.39 1.55
CA PRO A 48 -6.74 -2.54 2.37
C PRO A 48 -5.98 -3.81 1.96
N LYS A 49 -5.62 -3.94 0.67
CA LYS A 49 -4.91 -5.11 0.15
C LYS A 49 -3.48 -5.17 0.68
N SER A 50 -2.80 -4.02 0.73
CA SER A 50 -1.47 -3.91 1.35
C SER A 50 -1.53 -4.28 2.84
N SER A 51 -2.54 -3.79 3.55
CA SER A 51 -2.77 -4.13 4.97
C SER A 51 -3.02 -5.63 5.18
N GLN A 52 -3.82 -6.28 4.32
CA GLN A 52 -4.04 -7.73 4.35
C GLN A 52 -2.75 -8.53 4.11
N ALA A 53 -1.88 -8.07 3.22
CA ALA A 53 -0.62 -8.74 2.95
C ALA A 53 0.30 -8.74 4.19
N VAL A 54 0.42 -7.60 4.87
CA VAL A 54 1.16 -7.48 6.13
C VAL A 54 0.54 -8.37 7.21
N LEU A 55 -0.79 -8.30 7.38
CA LEU A 55 -1.50 -9.07 8.39
C LEU A 55 -1.33 -10.58 8.17
N ARG A 56 -1.37 -11.05 6.92
CA ARG A 56 -1.16 -12.46 6.58
C ARG A 56 0.22 -12.95 7.03
N VAL A 57 1.28 -12.18 6.76
CA VAL A 57 2.64 -12.53 7.18
C VAL A 57 2.75 -12.53 8.70
N LEU A 58 2.17 -11.53 9.38
CA LEU A 58 2.15 -11.47 10.84
C LEU A 58 1.42 -12.67 11.46
N SER A 59 0.23 -13.02 10.94
CA SER A 59 -0.56 -14.15 11.40
C SER A 59 0.17 -15.47 11.22
N GLN A 60 0.87 -15.66 10.09
CA GLN A 60 1.73 -16.84 9.86
C GLN A 60 2.92 -16.88 10.82
N ALA A 61 3.53 -15.73 11.13
CA ALA A 61 4.65 -15.65 12.06
C ALA A 61 4.24 -15.97 13.50
N LEU A 62 3.04 -15.55 13.90
CA LEU A 62 2.50 -15.78 15.24
C LEU A 62 1.71 -17.09 15.39
N GLY A 63 1.38 -17.76 14.28
CA GLY A 63 0.56 -18.97 14.29
C GLY A 63 -0.88 -18.73 14.73
N ILE A 64 -1.45 -17.55 14.42
CA ILE A 64 -2.82 -17.17 14.78
C ILE A 64 -3.71 -17.07 13.55
N GLU A 65 -5.01 -17.29 13.75
CA GLU A 65 -6.04 -16.97 12.75
C GLU A 65 -6.65 -15.62 13.08
N VAL A 66 -6.77 -14.77 12.06
CA VAL A 66 -7.39 -13.44 12.16
C VAL A 66 -8.44 -13.35 11.07
N ASP A 67 -9.65 -12.97 11.46
CA ASP A 67 -10.72 -12.70 10.50
C ASP A 67 -10.39 -11.44 9.68
N THR A 68 -10.35 -11.59 8.36
CA THR A 68 -10.05 -10.52 7.41
C THR A 68 -11.27 -9.93 6.73
N GLN A 69 -12.49 -10.34 7.10
CA GLN A 69 -13.72 -9.93 6.43
C GLN A 69 -13.85 -8.41 6.30
N ALA A 70 -13.55 -7.65 7.36
CA ALA A 70 -13.62 -6.19 7.33
C ALA A 70 -12.64 -5.56 6.32
N LEU A 71 -11.46 -6.17 6.13
CA LEU A 71 -10.49 -5.73 5.13
C LEU A 71 -10.95 -6.09 3.71
N ASP A 72 -11.60 -7.23 3.52
CA ASP A 72 -12.15 -7.66 2.22
C ASP A 72 -13.30 -6.74 1.77
N GLU A 73 -14.21 -6.41 2.69
CA GLU A 73 -15.30 -5.46 2.43
C GLU A 73 -14.76 -4.08 2.05
N HIS A 74 -13.75 -3.59 2.78
CA HIS A 74 -13.14 -2.29 2.50
C HIS A 74 -12.32 -2.32 1.20
N ALA A 75 -11.67 -3.44 0.85
CA ALA A 75 -11.00 -3.60 -0.44
C ALA A 75 -11.99 -3.46 -1.60
N ALA A 76 -13.15 -4.11 -1.51
CA ALA A 76 -14.20 -4.03 -2.53
C ALA A 76 -14.82 -2.62 -2.63
N GLU A 77 -14.91 -1.89 -1.52
CA GLU A 77 -15.30 -0.48 -1.52
C GLU A 77 -14.25 0.39 -2.25
N MET A 78 -12.97 0.20 -1.94
CA MET A 78 -11.88 0.94 -2.56
C MET A 78 -11.77 0.68 -4.06
N GLU A 79 -12.08 -0.52 -4.53
CA GLU A 79 -12.17 -0.81 -5.97
C GLU A 79 -13.23 0.03 -6.68
N LYS A 80 -14.39 0.27 -6.05
CA LYS A 80 -15.44 1.14 -6.60
C LYS A 80 -14.99 2.60 -6.65
N VAL A 81 -14.28 3.07 -5.63
CA VAL A 81 -13.71 4.42 -5.59
C VAL A 81 -12.72 4.61 -6.73
N VAL A 82 -11.82 3.65 -6.93
CA VAL A 82 -10.83 3.69 -8.03
C VAL A 82 -11.51 3.68 -9.39
N ALA A 83 -12.51 2.82 -9.61
CA ALA A 83 -13.26 2.77 -10.87
C ALA A 83 -13.92 4.12 -11.19
N LYS A 84 -14.55 4.75 -10.20
CA LYS A 84 -15.19 6.06 -10.37
C LYS A 84 -14.18 7.17 -10.69
N LEU A 85 -13.00 7.14 -10.07
CA LEU A 85 -11.93 8.09 -10.38
C LEU A 85 -11.44 7.93 -11.83
N GLN A 86 -11.31 6.69 -12.31
CA GLN A 86 -10.93 6.41 -13.70
C GLN A 86 -11.99 6.89 -14.70
N GLU A 87 -13.28 6.66 -14.42
CA GLU A 87 -14.37 7.17 -15.27
C GLU A 87 -14.37 8.70 -15.36
N MET A 88 -14.17 9.39 -14.23
CA MET A 88 -14.09 10.85 -14.19
C MET A 88 -12.88 11.38 -14.98
N GLN A 89 -11.72 10.74 -14.88
CA GLN A 89 -10.53 11.12 -15.66
C GLN A 89 -10.78 10.96 -17.16
N GLN A 90 -11.41 9.87 -17.60
CA GLN A 90 -11.74 9.65 -19.02
C GLN A 90 -12.76 10.67 -19.55
N MET A 91 -13.76 11.05 -18.75
CA MET A 91 -14.69 12.13 -19.12
C MET A 91 -13.98 13.48 -19.25
N GLN A 92 -13.05 13.78 -18.33
CA GLN A 92 -12.32 15.04 -18.37
C GLN A 92 -11.35 15.12 -19.55
N GLU A 93 -10.68 14.02 -19.88
CA GLU A 93 -9.83 13.91 -21.08
C GLU A 93 -10.62 14.04 -22.39
N SER A 94 -11.82 13.46 -22.46
CA SER A 94 -12.67 13.57 -23.65
C SER A 94 -13.25 14.97 -23.84
N MET A 95 -13.60 15.69 -22.76
CA MET A 95 -13.97 17.10 -22.82
C MET A 95 -12.81 18.00 -23.26
N ASN A 96 -11.61 17.82 -22.72
CA ASN A 96 -10.43 18.60 -23.12
C ASN A 96 -10.08 18.43 -24.60
N ARG A 97 -10.21 17.21 -25.15
CA ARG A 97 -9.95 16.94 -26.56
C ARG A 97 -10.96 17.61 -27.49
N GLY A 98 -12.24 17.63 -27.11
CA GLY A 98 -13.29 18.34 -27.87
C GLY A 98 -13.13 19.86 -27.87
N ASP A 99 -12.56 20.41 -26.81
CA ASP A 99 -12.36 21.86 -26.63
C ASP A 99 -11.09 22.38 -27.37
N GLU A 100 -10.10 21.51 -27.61
CA GLU A 100 -8.94 21.77 -28.48
C GLU A 100 -9.32 21.74 -29.97
N ASP A 101 -10.16 20.80 -30.40
CA ASP A 101 -10.67 20.73 -31.78
C ASP A 101 -11.52 21.96 -32.16
N LEU A 102 -12.32 22.49 -31.23
CA LEU A 102 -13.12 23.70 -31.45
C LEU A 102 -12.26 24.97 -31.56
N ARG A 103 -11.11 25.01 -30.89
CA ARG A 103 -10.15 26.13 -30.96
C ARG A 103 -9.30 26.13 -32.24
N TYR A 104 -9.15 24.99 -32.91
CA TYR A 104 -8.42 24.88 -34.18
C TYR A 104 -9.22 25.36 -35.41
N ILE A 105 -10.54 25.50 -35.28
CA ILE A 105 -11.45 25.97 -36.35
C ILE A 105 -11.67 27.51 -36.31
N GLY A 106 -11.06 28.21 -35.34
CA GLY A 106 -11.13 29.67 -35.18
C GLY A 106 -9.95 30.43 -35.77
#